data_AF-A0A3M1NU51-F1
#
_entry.id   AF-A0A3M1NU51-F1
#
_cell.length_a   1.000
_cell.length_b   1.000
_cell.length_c   1.000
_cell.angle_alpha   90.00
_cell.angle_beta   90.00
_cell.angle_gamma   90.00
#
_symmetry.space_group_name_H-M   'P 1'
#
loop_
_entity.id
_entity.type
_entity.pdbx_description
1 polymer ?
#
loop_
_entity_poly.entity_id
_entity_poly.type
_entity_poly.pdbx_seq_one_letter_code
_entity_poly.pdbx_strand_id
1 'polypeptide(L)'
;MLTPANVRTLQVIESALAAGVTLFAVVIFFLYLTRSAVPGDAADVQLIRMLTYGHLLVAVGVYTVVGRVYAMMLGGTGAPATAEEAWNRLRTAGIVRLALLEGVALFGLVVCLLAVIAGVMARHPGYWINLISAVGMVGFVALHFPTTDRLEQTFRTHFGG
;
A
#
# COMPACT_ATOMS: atom_id res chain seq x y z
N MET A 1 -1.59 19.07 -20.13
CA MET A 1 -2.05 20.24 -19.36
C MET A 1 -2.61 19.72 -18.05
N LEU A 2 -2.04 20.10 -16.90
CA LEU A 2 -2.52 19.67 -15.58
C LEU A 2 -3.78 20.47 -15.25
N THR A 3 -4.96 19.85 -15.41
CA THR A 3 -6.22 20.48 -15.01
C THR A 3 -6.47 20.22 -13.51
N PRO A 4 -7.14 21.13 -12.79
CA PRO A 4 -7.53 20.89 -11.40
C PRO A 4 -8.37 19.61 -11.22
N ALA A 5 -9.19 19.27 -12.22
CA ALA A 5 -9.98 18.05 -12.24
C ALA A 5 -9.08 16.79 -12.23
N ASN A 6 -8.04 16.77 -13.05
CA ASN A 6 -7.07 15.67 -13.14
C ASN A 6 -6.34 15.44 -11.81
N VAL A 7 -5.89 16.50 -11.15
CA VAL A 7 -5.24 16.43 -9.83
C VAL A 7 -6.22 15.86 -8.80
N ARG A 8 -7.46 16.37 -8.77
CA ARG A 8 -8.49 15.91 -7.84
C ARG A 8 -8.82 14.42 -8.03
N THR A 9 -8.85 13.93 -9.26
CA THR A 9 -9.06 12.51 -9.54
C THR A 9 -7.99 11.62 -8.89
N LEU A 10 -6.71 11.99 -9.01
CA LEU A 10 -5.64 11.26 -8.32
C LEU A 10 -5.79 11.33 -6.80
N GLN A 11 -6.00 12.54 -6.25
CA GLN A 11 -6.19 12.73 -4.81
C GLN A 11 -7.31 11.84 -4.24
N VAL A 12 -8.45 11.73 -4.95
CA VAL A 12 -9.56 10.86 -4.55
C VAL A 12 -9.15 9.40 -4.56
N ILE A 13 -8.47 8.94 -5.62
CA ILE A 13 -8.02 7.54 -5.72
C ILE A 13 -7.05 7.21 -4.59
N GLU A 14 -6.00 8.02 -4.39
CA GLU A 14 -4.98 7.73 -3.37
C GLU A 14 -5.57 7.78 -1.95
N SER A 15 -6.46 8.75 -1.70
CA SER A 15 -7.14 8.86 -0.41
C SER A 15 -8.06 7.67 -0.16
N ALA A 16 -8.80 7.20 -1.18
CA ALA A 16 -9.69 6.05 -1.05
C ALA A 16 -8.91 4.76 -0.73
N LEU A 17 -7.77 4.53 -1.39
CA LEU A 17 -6.90 3.38 -1.13
C LEU A 17 -6.32 3.43 0.30
N ALA A 18 -5.79 4.58 0.72
CA ALA A 18 -5.25 4.74 2.08
C ALA A 18 -6.35 4.61 3.15
N ALA A 19 -7.54 5.16 2.89
CA ALA A 19 -8.68 5.05 3.79
C ALA A 19 -9.16 3.60 3.95
N GLY A 20 -9.20 2.81 2.86
CA GLY A 20 -9.56 1.39 2.92
C GLY A 20 -8.64 0.58 3.83
N VAL A 21 -7.32 0.73 3.66
CA VAL A 21 -6.31 0.08 4.52
C VAL A 21 -6.40 0.56 5.97
N THR A 22 -6.59 1.86 6.18
CA THR A 22 -6.74 2.44 7.53
C THR A 22 -8.00 1.90 8.23
N LEU A 23 -9.14 1.90 7.54
CA LEU A 23 -10.39 1.38 8.07
C LEU A 23 -10.28 -0.10 8.43
N PHE A 24 -9.63 -0.89 7.58
CA PHE A 24 -9.43 -2.30 7.86
C PHE A 24 -8.55 -2.54 9.09
N ALA A 25 -7.48 -1.76 9.26
CA ALA A 25 -6.65 -1.79 10.47
C ALA A 25 -7.45 -1.42 11.73
N VAL A 26 -8.31 -0.39 11.65
CA VAL A 26 -9.20 0.01 12.75
C VAL A 26 -10.17 -1.12 13.12
N VAL A 27 -10.76 -1.79 12.13
CA VAL A 27 -11.64 -2.96 12.37
C VAL A 27 -10.88 -4.08 13.09
N ILE A 28 -9.67 -4.43 12.64
CA ILE A 28 -8.84 -5.45 13.30
C ILE A 28 -8.53 -5.08 14.75
N PHE A 29 -8.20 -3.81 15.00
CA PHE A 29 -7.94 -3.31 16.34
C PHE A 29 -9.19 -3.38 17.23
N PHE A 30 -10.35 -2.98 16.71
CA PHE A 30 -11.62 -3.09 17.42
C PHE A 30 -11.99 -4.54 17.76
N LEU A 31 -11.79 -5.47 16.82
CA LEU A 31 -11.99 -6.90 17.04
C LEU A 31 -11.04 -7.46 18.09
N TYR A 32 -9.79 -6.98 18.13
CA TYR A 32 -8.83 -7.36 19.17
C TYR A 32 -9.29 -6.94 20.57
N LEU A 33 -9.87 -5.74 20.71
CA LEU A 33 -10.35 -5.24 22.00
C LEU A 33 -11.63 -5.91 22.50
N THR A 34 -12.51 -6.33 21.58
CA THR A 34 -13.83 -6.89 21.90
C THR A 34 -13.85 -8.41 22.02
N ARG A 35 -12.78 -9.07 21.59
CA ARG A 35 -12.63 -10.52 21.64
C ARG A 35 -12.49 -11.02 23.08
N SER A 36 -13.24 -12.06 23.42
CA SER A 36 -12.95 -12.90 24.61
C SER A 36 -11.68 -13.74 24.38
N ALA A 37 -10.80 -13.79 25.37
CA ALA A 37 -9.52 -14.46 25.27
C ALA A 37 -9.65 -15.99 25.20
N VAL A 38 -9.86 -16.54 24.01
CA VAL A 38 -9.63 -17.96 23.72
C VAL A 38 -8.15 -18.14 23.37
N PRO A 39 -7.38 -18.97 24.10
CA PRO A 39 -6.01 -19.29 23.73
C PRO A 39 -6.00 -20.05 22.40
N GLY A 40 -5.21 -19.57 21.43
CA GLY A 40 -4.98 -20.34 20.20
C GLY A 40 -4.26 -21.65 20.49
N ASP A 41 -4.33 -22.62 19.59
CA ASP A 41 -3.55 -23.85 19.73
C ASP A 41 -2.12 -23.69 19.14
N ALA A 42 -1.33 -24.77 19.13
CA ALA A 42 0.02 -24.75 18.56
C ALA A 42 0.01 -24.67 17.03
N ALA A 43 -1.00 -25.22 16.37
CA ALA A 43 -1.14 -25.21 14.92
C ALA A 43 -1.44 -23.79 14.42
N ASP A 44 -2.30 -23.05 15.12
CA ASP A 44 -2.59 -21.64 14.83
C ASP A 44 -1.32 -20.79 14.89
N VAL A 45 -0.50 -20.98 15.94
CA VAL A 45 0.75 -20.24 16.10
C VAL A 45 1.71 -20.55 14.95
N GLN A 46 1.80 -21.80 14.51
CA GLN A 46 2.64 -22.21 13.39
C GLN A 46 2.16 -21.61 12.06
N LEU A 47 0.84 -21.62 11.82
CA LEU A 47 0.24 -21.02 10.62
C LEU A 47 0.53 -19.52 10.56
N ILE A 48 0.24 -18.77 11.64
CA ILE A 48 0.49 -17.32 11.70
C ILE A 48 1.98 -17.00 11.52
N ARG A 49 2.87 -17.83 12.06
CA ARG A 49 4.32 -17.69 11.85
C ARG A 49 4.71 -17.83 10.38
N MET A 50 4.21 -18.88 9.71
CA MET A 50 4.46 -19.11 8.29
C MET A 50 3.94 -17.95 7.43
N LEU A 51 2.71 -17.49 7.70
CA LEU A 51 2.12 -16.35 7.02
C LEU A 51 2.90 -15.05 7.26
N THR A 52 3.38 -14.83 8.49
CA THR A 52 4.21 -13.67 8.82
C THR A 52 5.51 -13.67 8.02
N TYR A 53 6.21 -14.81 7.92
CA TYR A 53 7.42 -14.89 7.09
C TYR A 53 7.12 -14.69 5.60
N GLY A 54 6.01 -15.25 5.11
CA GLY A 54 5.55 -15.02 3.74
C GLY A 54 5.26 -13.54 3.46
N HIS A 55 4.56 -12.87 4.39
CA HIS A 55 4.28 -11.44 4.31
C HIS A 55 5.56 -10.60 4.28
N LEU A 56 6.49 -10.84 5.20
CA LEU A 56 7.74 -10.08 5.27
C LEU A 56 8.58 -10.27 4.01
N LEU A 57 8.65 -11.48 3.46
CA LEU A 57 9.34 -11.75 2.21
C LEU A 57 8.71 -10.99 1.04
N VAL A 58 7.38 -11.05 0.90
CA VAL A 58 6.64 -10.33 -0.14
C VAL A 58 6.80 -8.82 0.03
N ALA A 59 6.76 -8.32 1.27
CA ALA A 59 6.94 -6.91 1.58
C ALA A 59 8.31 -6.42 1.14
N VAL A 60 9.39 -7.10 1.54
CA VAL A 60 10.75 -6.75 1.10
C VAL A 60 10.86 -6.76 -0.42
N GLY A 61 10.31 -7.78 -1.08
CA GLY A 61 10.29 -7.88 -2.54
C GLY A 61 9.61 -6.67 -3.19
N VAL A 62 8.37 -6.37 -2.80
CA VAL A 62 7.59 -5.27 -3.36
C VAL A 62 8.23 -3.91 -3.09
N TYR A 63 8.62 -3.61 -1.85
CA TYR A 63 9.24 -2.32 -1.50
C TYR A 63 10.58 -2.10 -2.22
N THR A 64 11.29 -3.17 -2.58
CA THR A 64 12.53 -3.10 -3.38
C THR A 64 12.25 -2.81 -4.85
N VAL A 65 11.22 -3.42 -5.44
CA VAL A 65 10.99 -3.34 -6.89
C VAL A 65 10.02 -2.24 -7.31
N VAL A 66 9.16 -1.75 -6.41
CA VAL A 66 8.07 -0.82 -6.75
C VAL A 66 8.58 0.47 -7.41
N GLY A 67 9.72 1.01 -6.96
CA GLY A 67 10.33 2.19 -7.57
C GLY A 67 10.81 1.93 -9.01
N ARG A 68 11.33 0.73 -9.28
CA ARG A 68 11.73 0.32 -10.63
C ARG A 68 10.53 0.11 -11.54
N VAL A 69 9.47 -0.53 -11.04
CA VAL A 69 8.20 -0.68 -11.78
C VAL A 69 7.65 0.68 -12.17
N TYR A 70 7.59 1.62 -11.22
CA TYR A 70 7.14 2.99 -11.47
C TYR A 70 8.00 3.69 -12.53
N ALA A 71 9.33 3.63 -12.42
CA ALA A 71 10.24 4.24 -13.39
C ALA A 71 10.12 3.62 -14.79
N MET A 72 10.02 2.29 -14.90
CA MET A 72 9.82 1.60 -16.17
C MET A 72 8.50 1.99 -16.84
N MET A 73 7.43 2.16 -16.07
CA MET A 73 6.13 2.59 -16.61
C MET A 73 6.14 4.04 -17.12
N LEU A 74 6.91 4.92 -16.47
CA LEU A 74 7.10 6.29 -16.94
C LEU A 74 8.00 6.34 -18.17
N GLY A 75 9.07 5.55 -18.19
CA GLY A 75 10.07 5.48 -19.24
C GLY A 75 9.76 4.51 -20.38
N GLY A 76 8.47 4.30 -20.72
CA GLY A 76 8.04 3.42 -21.82
C GLY A 76 8.75 3.71 -23.18
N THR A 77 8.42 2.95 -24.23
CA THR A 77 9.17 2.85 -25.51
C THR A 77 9.26 4.11 -26.39
N GLY A 78 9.09 5.31 -25.83
CA GLY A 78 9.27 6.58 -26.52
C GLY A 78 8.74 7.75 -25.69
N ALA A 79 9.14 8.97 -26.04
CA ALA A 79 8.54 10.17 -25.50
C ALA A 79 7.02 10.19 -25.83
N PRO A 80 6.16 10.62 -24.90
CA PRO A 80 4.74 10.74 -25.19
C PRO A 80 4.52 11.75 -26.32
N ALA A 81 3.67 11.41 -27.30
CA ALA A 81 3.39 12.27 -28.45
C ALA A 81 2.52 13.47 -28.06
N THR A 82 1.78 13.37 -26.95
CA THR A 82 0.89 14.43 -26.45
C THR A 82 0.98 14.58 -24.94
N ALA A 83 0.60 15.77 -24.45
CA ALA A 83 0.53 16.02 -23.01
C ALA A 83 -0.54 15.16 -22.31
N GLU A 84 -1.56 14.71 -23.03
CA GLU A 84 -2.58 13.79 -22.53
C GLU A 84 -2.02 12.38 -22.35
N GLU A 85 -1.22 11.90 -23.31
CA GLU A 85 -0.54 10.63 -23.20
C GLU A 85 0.44 10.61 -22.01
N ALA A 86 1.23 11.67 -21.85
CA ALA A 86 2.13 11.85 -20.71
C ALA A 86 1.37 11.79 -19.37
N TRP A 87 0.23 12.46 -19.29
CA TRP A 87 -0.65 12.42 -18.11
C TRP A 87 -1.19 11.02 -17.84
N ASN A 88 -1.69 10.32 -18.86
CA ASN A 88 -2.23 8.97 -18.72
C ASN A 88 -1.17 7.97 -18.26
N ARG A 89 0.08 8.09 -18.74
CA ARG A 89 1.22 7.30 -18.27
C ARG A 89 1.53 7.58 -16.80
N LEU A 90 1.59 8.84 -16.41
CA LEU A 90 1.82 9.26 -15.01
C LEU A 90 0.75 8.70 -14.07
N ARG A 91 -0.52 8.87 -14.44
CA ARG A 91 -1.67 8.36 -13.67
C ARG A 91 -1.61 6.85 -13.52
N THR A 92 -1.40 6.13 -14.63
CA THR A 92 -1.38 4.66 -14.62
C THR A 92 -0.21 4.12 -13.79
N ALA A 93 0.99 4.72 -13.92
CA ALA A 93 2.14 4.36 -13.12
C ALA A 93 1.90 4.59 -11.61
N GLY A 94 1.27 5.71 -11.25
CA GLY A 94 0.89 6.02 -9.86
C GLY A 94 -0.08 5.00 -9.27
N ILE A 95 -1.14 4.67 -10.01
CA ILE A 95 -2.14 3.67 -9.60
C ILE A 95 -1.51 2.30 -9.40
N VAL A 96 -0.69 1.83 -10.35
CA VAL A 96 -0.02 0.53 -10.24
C VAL A 96 0.95 0.49 -9.07
N ARG A 97 1.71 1.56 -8.85
CA ARG A 97 2.60 1.70 -7.69
C ARG A 97 1.83 1.57 -6.38
N LEU A 98 0.69 2.23 -6.25
CA LEU A 98 -0.14 2.15 -5.04
C LEU A 98 -0.80 0.79 -4.86
N ALA A 99 -1.29 0.17 -5.94
CA ALA A 99 -1.89 -1.16 -5.88
C ALA A 99 -0.90 -2.23 -5.39
N LEU A 100 0.37 -2.14 -5.80
CA LEU A 100 1.43 -3.04 -5.30
C LEU A 100 1.64 -2.86 -3.79
N LEU A 101 1.72 -1.62 -3.31
CA LEU A 101 1.88 -1.33 -1.87
C LEU A 101 0.64 -1.74 -1.06
N GLU A 102 -0.55 -1.50 -1.61
CA GLU A 102 -1.83 -1.91 -1.01
C GLU A 102 -1.93 -3.42 -0.87
N GLY A 103 -1.55 -4.20 -1.89
CA GLY A 103 -1.58 -5.66 -1.82
C GLY A 103 -0.76 -6.20 -0.64
N VAL A 104 0.42 -5.62 -0.38
CA VAL A 104 1.26 -6.00 0.77
C VAL A 104 0.69 -5.49 2.09
N ALA A 105 0.10 -4.29 2.12
CA ALA A 105 -0.60 -3.76 3.28
C ALA A 105 -1.77 -4.68 3.69
N LEU A 106 -2.64 -5.03 2.73
CA LEU A 106 -3.77 -5.92 2.95
C LEU A 106 -3.33 -7.32 3.35
N PHE A 107 -2.28 -7.88 2.75
CA PHE A 107 -1.77 -9.18 3.17
C PHE A 107 -1.35 -9.15 4.66
N GLY A 108 -0.56 -8.15 5.08
CA GLY A 108 -0.17 -8.00 6.48
C GLY A 108 -1.37 -7.83 7.42
N LEU A 109 -2.37 -7.03 7.02
CA LEU A 109 -3.61 -6.88 7.78
C LEU A 109 -4.42 -8.16 7.87
N VAL A 110 -4.48 -8.98 6.81
CA VAL A 110 -5.12 -10.30 6.86
C VAL A 110 -4.40 -11.22 7.85
N VAL A 111 -3.06 -11.21 7.90
CA VAL A 111 -2.31 -11.98 8.91
C VAL A 111 -2.65 -11.50 10.32
N CYS A 112 -2.72 -10.18 10.55
CA CYS A 112 -3.16 -9.63 11.83
C CYS A 112 -4.58 -10.05 12.18
N LEU A 113 -5.52 -9.99 11.23
CA LEU A 113 -6.91 -10.40 11.43
C LEU A 113 -7.00 -11.87 11.85
N LEU A 114 -6.31 -12.76 11.13
CA LEU A 114 -6.29 -14.19 11.45
C LEU A 114 -5.68 -14.44 12.83
N ALA A 115 -4.58 -13.76 13.18
CA ALA A 115 -3.97 -13.88 14.50
C ALA A 115 -4.88 -13.35 15.64
N VAL A 116 -5.70 -12.33 15.36
CA VAL A 116 -6.71 -11.82 16.28
C VAL A 116 -7.88 -12.81 16.41
N ILE A 117 -8.35 -13.42 15.32
CA ILE A 117 -9.44 -14.42 15.39
C ILE A 117 -8.96 -15.69 16.12
N ALA A 118 -7.78 -16.20 15.76
CA ALA A 118 -7.25 -17.49 16.22
C ALA A 118 -6.64 -17.47 17.63
N GLY A 119 -6.91 -16.47 18.46
CA GLY A 119 -6.36 -16.51 19.81
C GLY A 119 -4.91 -15.99 19.96
N VAL A 120 -4.13 -16.01 18.87
CA VAL A 120 -2.66 -15.93 18.88
C VAL A 120 -2.11 -14.57 19.30
N MET A 121 -2.70 -13.47 18.83
CA MET A 121 -2.15 -12.11 19.02
C MET A 121 -1.98 -11.71 20.50
N ALA A 122 -2.88 -12.19 21.39
CA ALA A 122 -2.84 -11.87 22.81
C ALA A 122 -1.63 -12.48 23.54
N ARG A 123 -1.18 -13.67 23.12
CA ARG A 123 0.01 -14.35 23.70
C ARG A 123 1.30 -13.97 23.00
N HIS A 124 1.21 -13.62 21.72
CA HIS A 124 2.35 -13.30 20.87
C HIS A 124 2.14 -11.93 20.21
N PRO A 125 2.25 -10.83 20.98
CA PRO A 125 2.02 -9.48 20.44
C PRO A 125 3.02 -9.09 19.35
N GLY A 126 4.14 -9.81 19.21
CA GLY A 126 5.10 -9.59 18.13
C GLY A 126 4.51 -9.75 16.72
N TYR A 127 3.38 -10.45 16.55
CA TYR A 127 2.73 -10.57 15.23
C TYR A 127 2.07 -9.27 14.75
N TRP A 128 1.98 -8.23 15.58
CA TRP A 128 1.66 -6.87 15.14
C TRP A 128 2.69 -6.31 14.14
N ILE A 129 3.87 -6.91 14.00
CA ILE A 129 4.84 -6.55 12.96
C ILE A 129 4.24 -6.58 11.55
N ASN A 130 3.24 -7.44 11.30
CA ASN A 130 2.55 -7.49 10.01
C ASN A 130 1.78 -6.19 9.67
N LEU A 131 1.52 -5.32 10.67
CA LEU A 131 0.94 -3.99 10.47
C LEU A 131 1.90 -3.00 9.79
N ILE A 132 3.21 -3.29 9.77
CA ILE A 132 4.22 -2.36 9.26
C ILE A 132 4.02 -2.01 7.78
N SER A 133 3.52 -2.93 6.96
CA SER A 133 3.27 -2.66 5.54
C SER A 133 2.08 -1.71 5.34
N ALA A 134 1.05 -1.79 6.18
CA ALA A 134 -0.07 -0.86 6.17
C ALA A 134 0.37 0.55 6.61
N VAL A 135 1.14 0.65 7.70
CA VAL A 135 1.74 1.92 8.13
C VAL A 135 2.64 2.49 7.04
N GLY A 136 3.47 1.65 6.42
CA GLY A 136 4.35 2.04 5.32
C GLY A 136 3.58 2.58 4.11
N MET A 137 2.47 1.94 3.71
CA MET A 137 1.63 2.40 2.60
C MET A 137 0.93 3.73 2.95
N VAL A 138 0.31 3.85 4.13
CA VAL A 138 -0.38 5.09 4.53
C VAL A 138 0.62 6.24 4.65
N GLY A 139 1.80 5.98 5.25
CA GLY A 139 2.90 6.93 5.30
C GLY A 139 3.40 7.30 3.91
N PHE A 140 3.48 6.34 2.98
CA PHE A 140 3.84 6.58 1.59
C PHE A 140 2.85 7.55 0.92
N VAL A 141 1.54 7.31 1.03
CA VAL A 141 0.50 8.19 0.48
C VAL A 141 0.54 9.58 1.12
N ALA A 142 0.70 9.68 2.43
CA ALA A 142 0.80 10.97 3.12
C ALA A 142 2.03 11.78 2.64
N LEU A 143 3.19 11.11 2.50
CA LEU A 143 4.43 11.75 2.07
C LEU A 143 4.41 12.12 0.58
N HIS A 144 3.75 11.33 -0.27
CA HIS A 144 3.75 11.50 -1.73
C HIS A 144 2.41 12.02 -2.27
N PHE A 145 1.53 12.51 -1.40
CA PHE A 145 0.20 12.98 -1.76
C PHE A 145 0.25 13.92 -2.98
N PRO A 146 -0.63 13.73 -3.98
CA PRO A 146 -0.55 14.42 -5.26
C PRO A 146 -1.00 15.87 -5.09
N THR A 147 -0.03 16.78 -5.04
CA THR A 147 -0.25 18.22 -5.16
C THR A 147 0.06 18.66 -6.58
N THR A 148 -0.51 19.80 -7.00
CA THR A 148 -0.25 20.38 -8.33
C THR A 148 1.25 20.55 -8.58
N ASP A 149 1.97 21.12 -7.62
CA ASP A 149 3.42 21.38 -7.71
C ASP A 149 4.24 20.09 -7.88
N ARG A 150 3.89 19.04 -7.12
CA ARG A 150 4.59 17.74 -7.21
C ARG A 150 4.34 17.04 -8.53
N LEU A 151 3.10 17.07 -9.02
CA LEU A 151 2.75 16.50 -10.31
C LEU A 151 3.43 17.26 -11.45
N GLU A 152 3.52 18.58 -11.36
CA GLU A 152 4.24 19.40 -12.33
C GLU A 152 5.74 19.11 -12.32
N GLN A 153 6.36 19.03 -11.13
CA GLN A 153 7.77 18.67 -11.00
C GLN A 153 8.05 17.28 -11.60
N THR A 154 7.19 16.30 -11.31
CA THR A 154 7.29 14.94 -11.85
C THR A 154 7.16 14.97 -13.38
N PHE A 155 6.20 15.74 -13.90
CA PHE A 155 5.98 15.90 -15.33
C PHE A 155 7.21 16.50 -16.03
N ARG A 156 7.78 17.58 -15.49
CA ARG A 156 8.99 18.23 -16.03
C ARG A 156 10.20 17.29 -16.00
N THR A 157 10.37 16.55 -14.91
CA THR A 157 11.52 15.64 -14.72
C THR A 157 11.49 14.48 -15.72
N HIS A 158 10.31 13.95 -16.03
CA HIS A 158 10.18 12.77 -16.90
C HIS A 158 9.84 13.07 -18.36
N PHE A 159 9.27 14.25 -18.66
CA PHE A 159 8.76 14.58 -20.00
C PHE A 159 9.13 15.98 -20.50
N GLY A 160 9.83 16.81 -19.73
CA GLY A 160 10.16 18.20 -20.08
C GLY A 160 11.41 18.39 -20.94
N GLY A 161 11.85 17.33 -21.64
CA GLY A 161 12.98 17.34 -22.57
C GLY A 161 12.58 17.67 -24.00
#